data_AF-A0A182H9J3-F1
#
_entry.id   AF-A0A182H9J3-F1
#
_cell.length_a   1.000
_cell.length_b   1.000
_cell.length_c   1.000
_cell.angle_alpha   90.00
_cell.angle_beta   90.00
_cell.angle_gamma   90.00
#
_symmetry.space_group_name_H-M   'P 1'
#
loop_
_entity.id
_entity.type
_entity.pdbx_description
1 polymer ?
#
loop_
_entity_poly.entity_id
_entity_poly.type
_entity_poly.pdbx_seq_one_letter_code
_entity_poly.pdbx_strand_id
1 'polypeptide(L)'
;MASTHKPQSTKPVPMEKYNILLIGETGSGKSTLVNYLTNFFLGGSLYHLKIAVPTKYYAVTESFEHSERDIEDSTKSQTIKPIEYDFKSDGLQFSFIDTPGLCDTASTQNDEDHITKILAAAEEAGTLAAIMIVINGTRSRATVDLSHSLNEMKSFVPDCLLDNLMIVLTNCNRATANFELKQLKPWKILDDNVFYMNNSALSKPQELWSKDEKLKQTIENEWTASMETMEKIKLRLKQIGLKVTNVFKEMRLKRNQIKSELFKILQEVEKLQNLQNDLNELKSAQQNVLNDIKMYSNYTQTKIVNYVEYVDSQYYSRICSNCQNVCHEDWAYICSITGYLIPTFAYQFCNMTSNIMRCAFLPCVCDICKCSPFMHYDDTRKPIRKTKTVQEILDSVKAAYDSSVQKNEAMQNHIGGINVDMAALNAALDAHEATIRKCCQDLKNVCSQFNLVKELSGIIGVMEKAAENLKSVEARKNAHDRIRKIQLVIDELTRGKNVVKASK
;
A
#
# COMPACT_ATOMS: atom_id res chain seq x y z
N MET A 1 5.70 -46.94 66.02
CA MET A 1 5.51 -46.43 64.63
C MET A 1 4.71 -45.15 64.73
N ALA A 2 5.38 -44.00 64.78
CA ALA A 2 4.73 -42.70 64.78
C ALA A 2 4.69 -42.18 63.34
N SER A 3 3.49 -42.10 62.77
CA SER A 3 3.26 -41.50 61.44
C SER A 3 3.00 -40.01 61.62
N THR A 4 3.95 -39.20 61.18
CA THR A 4 3.84 -37.74 61.11
C THR A 4 3.11 -37.35 59.83
N HIS A 5 1.85 -36.89 59.97
CA HIS A 5 1.14 -36.22 58.88
C HIS A 5 1.77 -34.84 58.64
N LYS A 6 2.43 -34.67 57.48
CA LYS A 6 2.74 -33.35 56.91
C LYS A 6 1.43 -32.65 56.51
N PRO A 7 1.23 -31.36 56.84
CA PRO A 7 0.11 -30.60 56.30
C PRO A 7 0.36 -30.33 54.81
N GLN A 8 -0.65 -30.65 53.99
CA GLN A 8 -0.69 -30.31 52.57
C GLN A 8 -0.69 -28.79 52.41
N SER A 9 0.25 -28.24 51.64
CA SER A 9 0.24 -26.82 51.28
C SER A 9 -0.95 -26.57 50.35
N THR A 10 -1.96 -25.87 50.84
CA THR A 10 -3.03 -25.31 50.02
C THR A 10 -2.42 -24.29 49.07
N LYS A 11 -2.41 -24.59 47.76
CA LYS A 11 -2.13 -23.58 46.73
C LYS A 11 -3.16 -22.44 46.91
N PRO A 12 -2.75 -21.16 46.97
CA PRO A 12 -3.71 -20.07 47.11
C PRO A 12 -4.66 -20.09 45.90
N VAL A 13 -5.96 -20.13 46.17
CA VAL A 13 -6.99 -19.95 45.14
C VAL A 13 -6.78 -18.57 44.52
N PRO A 14 -6.73 -18.43 43.18
CA PRO A 14 -6.59 -17.13 42.55
C PRO A 14 -7.74 -16.22 42.96
N MET A 15 -7.42 -15.07 43.54
CA MET A 15 -8.40 -14.04 43.88
C MET A 15 -9.00 -13.49 42.59
N GLU A 16 -10.33 -13.43 42.50
CA GLU A 16 -11.00 -12.88 41.32
C GLU A 16 -10.68 -11.37 41.19
N LYS A 17 -10.08 -10.99 40.05
CA LYS A 17 -9.61 -9.63 39.76
C LYS A 17 -10.64 -8.90 38.89
N TYR A 18 -11.17 -7.81 39.40
CA TYR A 18 -12.06 -6.88 38.72
C TYR A 18 -11.20 -5.74 38.17
N ASN A 19 -10.92 -5.75 36.86
CA ASN A 19 -10.20 -4.65 36.22
C ASN A 19 -11.16 -3.58 35.74
N ILE A 20 -10.83 -2.32 36.00
CA ILE A 20 -11.65 -1.15 35.66
C ILE A 20 -10.79 -0.17 34.89
N LEU A 21 -11.16 0.10 33.65
CA LEU A 21 -10.44 1.06 32.80
C LEU A 21 -10.99 2.47 33.01
N LEU A 22 -10.16 3.42 33.46
CA LEU A 22 -10.55 4.82 33.63
C LEU A 22 -10.24 5.60 32.35
N ILE A 23 -11.25 6.18 31.69
CA ILE A 23 -11.06 7.03 30.51
C ILE A 23 -11.72 8.40 30.71
N GLY A 24 -11.14 9.46 30.12
CA GLY A 24 -11.61 10.82 30.34
C GLY A 24 -10.70 11.86 29.70
N GLU A 25 -11.21 13.07 29.44
CA GLU A 25 -10.39 14.20 29.00
C GLU A 25 -9.28 14.52 30.03
N THR A 26 -8.22 15.19 29.59
CA THR A 26 -7.26 15.80 30.52
C THR A 26 -7.98 16.76 31.46
N GLY A 27 -7.66 16.67 32.77
CA GLY A 27 -8.33 17.48 33.79
C GLY A 27 -9.76 17.03 34.17
N SER A 28 -10.25 15.88 33.70
CA SER A 28 -11.58 15.38 34.07
C SER A 28 -11.69 14.87 35.52
N GLY A 29 -10.55 14.67 36.20
CA GLY A 29 -10.47 14.21 37.58
C GLY A 29 -10.22 12.71 37.76
N LYS A 30 -9.65 12.01 36.77
CA LYS A 30 -9.28 10.58 36.86
C LYS A 30 -8.34 10.28 38.04
N SER A 31 -7.19 10.96 38.07
CA SER A 31 -6.21 10.85 39.16
C SER A 31 -6.82 11.20 40.53
N THR A 32 -7.75 12.17 40.55
CA THR A 32 -8.48 12.53 41.77
C THR A 32 -9.45 11.41 42.21
N LEU A 33 -10.15 10.78 41.28
CA LEU A 33 -10.98 9.59 41.56
C LEU A 33 -10.12 8.45 42.13
N VAL A 34 -8.92 8.19 41.59
CA VAL A 34 -7.97 7.21 42.13
C VAL A 34 -7.63 7.52 43.59
N ASN A 35 -7.36 8.78 43.93
CA ASN A 35 -7.10 9.16 45.33
C ASN A 35 -8.33 8.95 46.24
N TYR A 36 -9.55 9.23 45.76
CA TYR A 36 -10.77 8.93 46.52
C TYR A 36 -10.97 7.43 46.74
N LEU A 37 -10.73 6.61 45.71
CA LEU A 37 -10.75 5.14 45.82
C LEU A 37 -9.68 4.66 46.80
N THR A 38 -8.49 5.24 46.76
CA THR A 38 -7.39 4.93 47.69
C THR A 38 -7.81 5.19 49.13
N ASN A 39 -8.41 6.36 49.41
CA ASN A 39 -8.94 6.65 50.74
C ASN A 39 -10.05 5.67 51.15
N PHE A 40 -10.99 5.38 50.25
CA PHE A 40 -12.08 4.45 50.53
C PHE A 40 -11.57 3.03 50.84
N PHE A 41 -10.72 2.46 50.00
CA PHE A 41 -10.24 1.08 50.17
C PHE A 41 -9.21 0.90 51.30
N LEU A 42 -8.40 1.93 51.56
CA LEU A 42 -7.34 1.84 52.56
C LEU A 42 -7.72 2.49 53.91
N GLY A 43 -8.98 2.93 54.09
CA GLY A 43 -9.47 3.51 55.33
C GLY A 43 -8.91 4.90 55.64
N GLY A 44 -8.67 5.71 54.60
CA GLY A 44 -8.31 7.11 54.73
C GLY A 44 -9.45 7.96 55.29
N SER A 45 -9.09 9.13 55.84
CA SER A 45 -10.06 10.09 56.36
C SER A 45 -9.72 11.50 55.93
N LEU A 46 -10.66 12.43 56.04
CA LEU A 46 -10.45 13.83 55.67
C LEU A 46 -9.25 14.48 56.40
N TYR A 47 -8.90 13.97 57.59
CA TYR A 47 -7.79 14.44 58.42
C TYR A 47 -6.52 13.57 58.29
N HIS A 48 -6.62 12.41 57.64
CA HIS A 48 -5.51 11.48 57.39
C HIS A 48 -5.67 10.91 55.99
N LEU A 49 -5.34 11.74 55.00
CA LEU A 49 -5.53 11.42 53.59
C LEU A 49 -4.51 10.39 53.10
N LYS A 50 -5.01 9.44 52.32
CA LYS A 50 -4.22 8.44 51.60
C LYS A 50 -4.13 8.85 50.13
N ILE A 51 -2.93 9.13 49.66
CA ILE A 51 -2.68 9.73 48.35
C ILE A 51 -1.81 8.77 47.57
N ALA A 52 -2.37 8.21 46.49
CA ALA A 52 -1.67 7.36 45.54
C ALA A 52 -1.04 8.20 44.41
N VAL A 53 -1.75 9.25 43.98
CA VAL A 53 -1.34 10.12 42.88
C VAL A 53 -1.09 11.53 43.42
N PRO A 54 0.10 12.11 43.20
CA PRO A 54 0.39 13.44 43.72
C PRO A 54 -0.58 14.47 43.13
N THR A 55 -0.89 15.49 43.92
CA THR A 55 -1.69 16.64 43.48
C THR A 55 -0.93 17.91 43.84
N LYS A 56 -1.40 19.05 43.32
CA LYS A 56 -0.86 20.38 43.66
C LYS A 56 -0.71 20.64 45.17
N TYR A 57 -1.57 20.04 46.00
CA TYR A 57 -1.63 20.32 47.44
C TYR A 57 -1.18 19.16 48.32
N TYR A 58 -1.10 17.95 47.77
CA TYR A 58 -0.85 16.74 48.55
C TYR A 58 0.20 15.86 47.86
N ALA A 59 1.26 15.55 48.60
CA ALA A 59 2.27 14.58 48.20
C ALA A 59 1.74 13.14 48.35
N VAL A 60 2.38 12.20 47.65
CA VAL A 60 2.08 10.77 47.75
C VAL A 60 2.35 10.28 49.16
N THR A 61 1.40 9.55 49.74
CA THR A 61 1.53 8.92 51.06
C THR A 61 1.51 7.40 50.98
N GLU A 62 0.94 6.85 49.92
CA GLU A 62 0.85 5.41 49.68
C GLU A 62 1.85 4.99 48.60
N SER A 63 2.48 3.82 48.74
CA SER A 63 3.55 3.36 47.84
C SER A 63 3.04 2.81 46.50
N PHE A 64 2.27 3.61 45.76
CA PHE A 64 1.88 3.33 44.38
C PHE A 64 2.84 4.01 43.39
N GLU A 65 3.01 3.40 42.22
CA GLU A 65 3.64 4.08 41.09
C GLU A 65 2.72 5.19 40.56
N HIS A 66 3.28 6.27 40.01
CA HIS A 66 2.52 7.31 39.32
C HIS A 66 3.30 7.83 38.10
N SER A 67 2.61 8.40 37.13
CA SER A 67 3.21 8.98 35.91
C SER A 67 2.75 10.40 35.62
N GLU A 68 2.35 11.15 36.66
CA GLU A 68 1.93 12.55 36.53
C GLU A 68 3.07 13.48 36.10
N ARG A 69 2.77 14.35 35.13
CA ARG A 69 3.55 15.56 34.78
C ARG A 69 2.80 16.82 35.22
N ASP A 70 3.51 17.94 35.35
CA ASP A 70 2.95 19.28 35.57
C ASP A 70 2.05 19.43 36.82
N ILE A 71 2.44 18.75 37.91
CA ILE A 71 1.70 18.67 39.19
C ILE A 71 1.39 20.07 39.79
N GLU A 72 2.21 21.07 39.48
CA GLU A 72 2.08 22.47 39.94
C GLU A 72 0.86 23.20 39.34
N ASP A 73 0.40 22.76 38.16
CA ASP A 73 -0.78 23.30 37.47
C ASP A 73 -1.84 22.21 37.34
N SER A 74 -2.84 22.23 38.23
CA SER A 74 -3.92 21.25 38.25
C SER A 74 -4.78 21.24 36.97
N THR A 75 -4.67 22.26 36.12
CA THR A 75 -5.32 22.30 34.80
C THR A 75 -4.50 21.60 33.71
N LYS A 76 -3.21 21.32 33.98
CA LYS A 76 -2.25 20.67 33.08
C LYS A 76 -1.70 19.35 33.59
N SER A 77 -1.95 18.98 34.85
CA SER A 77 -1.52 17.71 35.42
C SER A 77 -2.03 16.54 34.59
N GLN A 78 -1.11 15.67 34.18
CA GLN A 78 -1.39 14.63 33.19
C GLN A 78 -0.61 13.34 33.44
N THR A 79 -1.35 12.24 33.42
CA THR A 79 -0.85 10.86 33.37
C THR A 79 -0.25 10.56 32.00
N ILE A 80 0.99 10.07 31.94
CA ILE A 80 1.72 9.83 30.67
C ILE A 80 1.57 8.39 30.16
N LYS A 81 1.39 7.44 31.09
CA LYS A 81 1.31 6.01 30.83
C LYS A 81 0.22 5.37 31.71
N PRO A 82 -0.45 4.32 31.24
CA PRO A 82 -1.39 3.58 32.06
C PRO A 82 -0.75 3.04 33.34
N ILE A 83 -1.43 3.17 34.47
CA ILE A 83 -0.97 2.64 35.78
C ILE A 83 -2.12 1.91 36.47
N GLU A 84 -1.83 0.74 37.02
CA GLU A 84 -2.78 -0.05 37.79
C GLU A 84 -2.70 0.28 39.28
N TYR A 85 -3.85 0.58 39.89
CA TYR A 85 -4.01 0.76 41.33
C TYR A 85 -4.85 -0.40 41.88
N ASP A 86 -4.17 -1.32 42.57
CA ASP A 86 -4.76 -2.55 43.09
C ASP A 86 -5.23 -2.39 44.54
N PHE A 87 -6.48 -2.73 44.79
CA PHE A 87 -7.10 -2.74 46.12
C PHE A 87 -7.72 -4.10 46.41
N LYS A 88 -7.56 -4.59 47.65
CA LYS A 88 -8.16 -5.86 48.09
C LYS A 88 -9.34 -5.56 49.02
N SER A 89 -10.52 -6.11 48.72
CA SER A 89 -11.71 -5.93 49.54
C SER A 89 -12.68 -7.08 49.35
N ASP A 90 -13.27 -7.58 50.43
CA ASP A 90 -14.25 -8.68 50.43
C ASP A 90 -13.80 -9.95 49.69
N GLY A 91 -12.51 -10.28 49.78
CA GLY A 91 -11.93 -11.44 49.09
C GLY A 91 -11.79 -11.28 47.57
N LEU A 92 -11.96 -10.06 47.04
CA LEU A 92 -11.78 -9.69 45.63
C LEU A 92 -10.63 -8.70 45.49
N GLN A 93 -10.04 -8.63 44.29
CA GLN A 93 -9.07 -7.61 43.91
C GLN A 93 -9.71 -6.64 42.92
N PHE A 94 -9.78 -5.36 43.25
CA PHE A 94 -10.21 -4.28 42.36
C PHE A 94 -8.99 -3.57 41.81
N SER A 95 -8.84 -3.53 40.50
CA SER A 95 -7.71 -2.92 39.82
C SER A 95 -8.18 -1.77 38.94
N PHE A 96 -7.87 -0.54 39.34
CA PHE A 96 -8.23 0.64 38.57
C PHE A 96 -7.06 1.05 37.69
N ILE A 97 -7.26 1.00 36.38
CA ILE A 97 -6.27 1.32 35.36
C ILE A 97 -6.47 2.77 34.99
N ASP A 98 -5.65 3.66 35.57
CA ASP A 98 -5.65 5.07 35.23
C ASP A 98 -4.94 5.27 33.90
N THR A 99 -5.57 5.95 32.94
CA THR A 99 -5.01 6.14 31.60
C THR A 99 -4.70 7.60 31.30
N PRO A 100 -3.80 7.89 30.35
CA PRO A 100 -3.62 9.24 29.82
C PRO A 100 -4.95 9.88 29.40
N GLY A 101 -5.05 11.19 29.60
CA GLY A 101 -6.20 11.97 29.17
C GLY A 101 -6.23 12.17 27.65
N LEU A 102 -7.43 12.33 27.09
CA LEU A 102 -7.62 12.76 25.70
C LEU A 102 -7.73 14.30 25.64
N CYS A 103 -7.40 14.89 24.48
CA CYS A 103 -7.35 16.34 24.28
C CYS A 103 -6.29 17.05 25.13
N ASP A 104 -5.04 16.60 25.03
CA ASP A 104 -3.92 17.42 25.49
C ASP A 104 -3.71 18.60 24.53
N THR A 105 -3.53 19.81 25.07
CA THR A 105 -3.48 21.10 24.37
C THR A 105 -2.32 21.29 23.36
N ALA A 106 -1.68 20.22 22.93
CA ALA A 106 -0.57 20.22 22.00
C ALA A 106 -0.71 19.10 20.95
N SER A 107 -1.44 19.37 19.85
CA SER A 107 -1.49 18.58 18.60
C SER A 107 -2.26 17.24 18.60
N THR A 108 -2.89 16.96 17.46
CA THR A 108 -3.66 15.74 17.17
C THR A 108 -2.84 14.45 17.17
N GLN A 109 -1.50 14.52 17.13
CA GLN A 109 -0.63 13.34 17.18
C GLN A 109 -0.56 12.72 18.58
N ASN A 110 -0.73 13.52 19.64
CA ASN A 110 -0.68 13.01 21.01
C ASN A 110 -1.89 12.13 21.36
N ASP A 111 -3.06 12.43 20.78
CA ASP A 111 -4.29 11.67 21.04
C ASP A 111 -4.23 10.24 20.45
N GLU A 112 -3.62 10.06 19.27
CA GLU A 112 -3.50 8.73 18.65
C GLU A 112 -2.59 7.80 19.47
N ASP A 113 -1.50 8.35 20.01
CA ASP A 113 -0.61 7.64 20.92
C ASP A 113 -1.31 7.29 22.24
N HIS A 114 -2.12 8.21 22.78
CA HIS A 114 -2.89 7.98 24.01
C HIS A 114 -3.93 6.87 23.79
N ILE A 115 -4.68 6.90 22.69
CA ILE A 115 -5.63 5.84 22.32
C ILE A 115 -4.91 4.50 22.19
N THR A 116 -3.74 4.46 21.56
CA THR A 116 -2.95 3.23 21.41
C THR A 116 -2.55 2.65 22.76
N LYS A 117 -2.11 3.50 23.70
CA LYS A 117 -1.80 3.09 25.09
C LYS A 117 -3.04 2.58 25.83
N ILE A 118 -4.19 3.24 25.68
CA ILE A 118 -5.46 2.81 26.30
C ILE A 118 -5.87 1.44 25.78
N LEU A 119 -5.82 1.23 24.46
CA LEU A 119 -6.13 -0.06 23.83
C LEU A 119 -5.20 -1.18 24.31
N ALA A 120 -3.90 -0.90 24.44
CA ALA A 120 -2.92 -1.85 24.95
C ALA A 120 -3.19 -2.22 26.41
N ALA A 121 -3.45 -1.24 27.28
CA ALA A 121 -3.78 -1.49 28.68
C ALA A 121 -5.07 -2.30 28.85
N ALA A 122 -6.09 -2.01 28.02
CA ALA A 122 -7.33 -2.79 28.00
C ALA A 122 -7.09 -4.24 27.53
N GLU A 123 -6.24 -4.46 26.52
CA GLU A 123 -5.85 -5.80 26.08
C GLU A 123 -5.09 -6.56 27.18
N GLU A 124 -4.08 -5.94 27.79
CA GLU A 124 -3.23 -6.53 28.83
C GLU A 124 -4.02 -6.94 30.08
N ALA A 125 -5.10 -6.22 30.40
CA ALA A 125 -6.00 -6.56 31.50
C ALA A 125 -6.67 -7.94 31.36
N GLY A 126 -6.81 -8.48 30.13
CA GLY A 126 -7.43 -9.77 29.81
C GLY A 126 -8.96 -9.83 29.98
N THR A 127 -9.47 -9.31 31.10
CA THR A 127 -10.90 -9.14 31.39
C THR A 127 -11.15 -7.78 32.01
N LEU A 128 -12.27 -7.13 31.68
CA LEU A 128 -12.73 -5.89 32.31
C LEU A 128 -14.07 -6.12 33.01
N ALA A 129 -14.18 -5.61 34.23
CA ALA A 129 -15.45 -5.42 34.91
C ALA A 129 -16.19 -4.20 34.36
N ALA A 130 -15.48 -3.08 34.19
CA ALA A 130 -16.09 -1.84 33.70
C ALA A 130 -15.12 -0.96 32.92
N ILE A 131 -15.70 -0.11 32.08
CA ILE A 131 -15.03 1.09 31.54
C ILE A 131 -15.69 2.29 32.21
N MET A 132 -14.95 2.99 33.06
CA MET A 132 -15.41 4.18 33.75
C MET A 132 -15.03 5.44 32.98
N ILE A 133 -16.02 6.15 32.46
CA ILE A 133 -15.84 7.44 31.82
C ILE A 133 -15.93 8.53 32.91
N VAL A 134 -14.83 9.23 33.13
CA VAL A 134 -14.70 10.30 34.12
C VAL A 134 -14.85 11.64 33.43
N ILE A 135 -15.82 12.43 33.84
CA ILE A 135 -16.19 13.72 33.25
C ILE A 135 -16.32 14.77 34.36
N ASN A 136 -15.85 15.99 34.12
CA ASN A 136 -16.13 17.10 35.03
C ASN A 136 -17.60 17.53 34.91
N GLY A 137 -18.41 17.25 35.93
CA GLY A 137 -19.86 17.47 35.88
C GLY A 137 -20.31 18.92 36.01
N THR A 138 -19.41 19.85 36.37
CA THR A 138 -19.73 21.29 36.40
C THR A 138 -19.81 21.91 35.00
N ARG A 139 -19.22 21.25 33.99
CA ARG A 139 -19.20 21.72 32.59
C ARG A 139 -20.59 21.55 31.97
N SER A 140 -21.29 22.68 31.79
CA SER A 140 -22.68 22.74 31.31
C SER A 140 -22.84 22.59 29.79
N ARG A 141 -21.79 22.92 29.04
CA ARG A 141 -21.75 22.77 27.58
C ARG A 141 -20.72 21.73 27.21
N ALA A 142 -21.04 20.96 26.17
CA ALA A 142 -20.06 20.20 25.43
C ALA A 142 -19.06 21.22 24.85
N THR A 143 -17.98 21.51 25.59
CA THR A 143 -16.87 22.28 25.04
C THR A 143 -16.37 21.55 23.79
N VAL A 144 -15.70 22.26 22.89
CA VAL A 144 -15.12 21.63 21.69
C VAL A 144 -14.25 20.44 22.11
N ASP A 145 -13.48 20.61 23.18
CA ASP A 145 -12.58 19.59 23.74
C ASP A 145 -13.32 18.38 24.32
N LEU A 146 -14.38 18.60 25.12
CA LEU A 146 -15.17 17.51 25.69
C LEU A 146 -15.92 16.75 24.58
N SER A 147 -16.47 17.47 23.60
CA SER A 147 -17.15 16.86 22.45
C SER A 147 -16.18 16.00 21.63
N HIS A 148 -14.98 16.53 21.38
CA HIS A 148 -13.92 15.81 20.68
C HIS A 148 -13.51 14.57 21.47
N SER A 149 -13.16 14.71 22.75
CA SER A 149 -12.81 13.61 23.65
C SER A 149 -13.86 12.50 23.68
N LEU A 150 -15.14 12.86 23.80
CA LEU A 150 -16.23 11.89 23.79
C LEU A 150 -16.36 11.18 22.43
N ASN A 151 -16.14 11.88 21.31
CA ASN A 151 -16.14 11.27 19.99
C ASN A 151 -14.95 10.31 19.79
N GLU A 152 -13.79 10.63 20.37
CA GLU A 152 -12.64 9.73 20.40
C GLU A 152 -12.92 8.47 21.21
N MET A 153 -13.45 8.62 22.43
CA MET A 153 -13.84 7.48 23.26
C MET A 153 -14.86 6.58 22.53
N LYS A 154 -15.85 7.20 21.87
CA LYS A 154 -16.81 6.48 21.02
C LYS A 154 -16.13 5.69 19.91
N SER A 155 -15.01 6.16 19.39
CA SER A 155 -14.33 5.46 18.30
C SER A 155 -13.68 4.14 18.74
N PHE A 156 -13.22 4.01 19.99
CA PHE A 156 -12.43 2.83 20.39
C PHE A 156 -13.10 1.91 21.42
N VAL A 157 -14.22 2.31 22.03
CA VAL A 157 -14.98 1.44 22.94
C VAL A 157 -15.84 0.45 22.14
N PRO A 158 -15.61 -0.87 22.27
CA PRO A 158 -16.36 -1.89 21.55
C PRO A 158 -17.83 -1.97 21.96
N ASP A 159 -18.70 -2.33 21.02
CA ASP A 159 -20.15 -2.43 21.28
C ASP A 159 -20.47 -3.51 22.33
N CYS A 160 -19.67 -4.57 22.40
CA CYS A 160 -19.84 -5.64 23.39
C CYS A 160 -19.57 -5.18 24.83
N LEU A 161 -18.92 -4.03 25.05
CA LEU A 161 -18.60 -3.49 26.38
C LEU A 161 -19.54 -2.36 26.83
N LEU A 162 -20.56 -2.01 26.03
CA LEU A 162 -21.45 -0.89 26.34
C LEU A 162 -22.26 -1.09 27.63
N ASP A 163 -22.65 -2.32 27.95
CA ASP A 163 -23.37 -2.61 29.22
C ASP A 163 -22.48 -2.44 30.46
N ASN A 164 -21.16 -2.45 30.26
CA ASN A 164 -20.13 -2.31 31.30
C ASN A 164 -19.63 -0.86 31.41
N LEU A 165 -20.28 0.08 30.70
CA LEU A 165 -19.95 1.50 30.82
C LEU A 165 -20.53 2.09 32.09
N MET A 166 -19.67 2.78 32.85
CA MET A 166 -20.04 3.56 34.02
C MET A 166 -19.59 5.00 33.84
N ILE A 167 -20.37 5.95 34.35
CA ILE A 167 -20.08 7.38 34.25
C ILE A 167 -19.83 7.93 35.65
N VAL A 168 -18.72 8.62 35.83
CA VAL A 168 -18.41 9.34 37.07
C VAL A 168 -18.31 10.83 36.76
N LEU A 169 -19.25 11.60 37.31
CA LEU A 169 -19.27 13.04 37.23
C LEU A 169 -18.55 13.63 38.45
N THR A 170 -17.36 14.19 38.21
CA THR A 170 -16.52 14.81 39.24
C THR A 170 -16.88 16.28 39.45
N ASN A 171 -16.37 16.88 40.54
CA ASN A 171 -16.58 18.29 40.90
C ASN A 171 -18.06 18.68 41.12
N CYS A 172 -18.97 17.72 41.28
CA CYS A 172 -20.39 18.02 41.40
C CYS A 172 -21.14 16.99 42.25
N ASN A 173 -22.37 17.36 42.63
CA ASN A 173 -23.36 16.44 43.14
C ASN A 173 -24.56 16.41 42.18
N ARG A 174 -25.56 15.56 42.46
CA ARG A 174 -26.72 15.39 41.57
C ARG A 174 -27.49 16.70 41.31
N ALA A 175 -27.48 17.65 42.26
CA ALA A 175 -28.16 18.93 42.14
C ALA A 175 -27.33 20.00 41.42
N THR A 176 -25.99 19.88 41.44
CA THR A 176 -25.07 20.86 40.83
C THR A 176 -24.47 20.42 39.51
N ALA A 177 -24.72 19.18 39.09
CA ALA A 177 -24.28 18.66 37.81
C ALA A 177 -24.97 19.40 36.66
N ASN A 178 -24.17 20.03 35.81
CA ASN A 178 -24.64 20.69 34.60
C ASN A 178 -24.42 19.84 33.34
N PHE A 179 -23.63 18.76 33.45
CA PHE A 179 -23.38 17.86 32.32
C PHE A 179 -24.66 17.11 31.92
N GLU A 180 -24.99 17.18 30.64
CA GLU A 180 -26.16 16.51 30.09
C GLU A 180 -25.79 15.15 29.49
N LEU A 181 -26.29 14.05 30.09
CA LEU A 181 -26.03 12.68 29.62
C LEU A 181 -26.40 12.44 28.14
N LYS A 182 -27.28 13.27 27.56
CA LYS A 182 -27.64 13.23 26.13
C LYS A 182 -26.42 13.40 25.20
N GLN A 183 -25.32 13.99 25.68
CA GLN A 183 -24.06 14.13 24.94
C GLN A 183 -23.35 12.78 24.71
N LEU A 184 -23.66 11.77 25.54
CA LEU A 184 -23.12 10.41 25.40
C LEU A 184 -23.83 9.60 24.31
N LYS A 185 -24.92 10.12 23.72
CA LYS A 185 -25.60 9.46 22.59
C LYS A 185 -24.58 9.14 21.47
N PRO A 186 -24.69 7.96 20.82
CA PRO A 186 -25.80 7.01 20.92
C PRO A 186 -25.66 5.96 22.04
N TRP A 187 -24.65 6.04 22.91
CA TRP A 187 -24.56 5.13 24.05
C TRP A 187 -25.79 5.28 24.95
N LYS A 188 -26.35 4.14 25.34
CA LYS A 188 -27.42 4.06 26.33
C LYS A 188 -26.78 3.70 27.65
N ILE A 189 -26.61 4.70 28.50
CA ILE A 189 -26.08 4.50 29.85
C ILE A 189 -27.25 4.17 30.77
N LEU A 190 -27.10 3.12 31.58
CA LEU A 190 -28.07 2.78 32.63
C LEU A 190 -27.99 3.83 33.74
N ASP A 191 -29.12 4.26 34.29
CA ASP A 191 -29.14 5.27 35.36
C ASP A 191 -28.34 4.80 36.59
N ASP A 192 -28.39 3.49 36.90
CA ASP A 192 -27.61 2.85 37.98
C ASP A 192 -26.10 2.84 37.74
N ASN A 193 -25.66 3.20 36.53
CA ASN A 193 -24.25 3.32 36.16
C ASN A 193 -23.76 4.77 36.18
N VAL A 194 -24.56 5.73 36.67
CA VAL A 194 -24.19 7.15 36.75
C VAL A 194 -23.93 7.56 38.20
N PHE A 195 -22.72 8.02 38.47
CA PHE A 195 -22.24 8.40 39.79
C PHE A 195 -21.81 9.86 39.84
N TYR A 196 -21.98 10.49 41.00
CA TYR A 196 -21.62 11.87 41.24
C TYR A 196 -20.68 11.93 42.44
N MET A 197 -19.56 12.63 42.31
CA MET A 197 -18.64 12.87 43.40
C MET A 197 -18.17 14.32 43.40
N ASN A 198 -18.10 14.89 44.60
CA ASN A 198 -17.40 16.15 44.80
C ASN A 198 -15.96 15.83 45.24
N ASN A 199 -15.01 16.51 44.64
CA ASN A 199 -13.58 16.38 44.90
C ASN A 199 -13.01 17.53 45.75
N SER A 200 -13.87 18.36 46.34
CA SER A 200 -13.52 19.54 47.13
C SER A 200 -12.46 19.29 48.19
N ALA A 201 -12.47 18.13 48.86
CA ALA A 201 -11.49 17.78 49.89
C ALA A 201 -10.03 17.76 49.39
N LEU A 202 -9.81 17.41 48.13
CA LEU A 202 -8.47 17.36 47.52
C LEU A 202 -8.16 18.60 46.67
N SER A 203 -9.12 19.53 46.55
CA SER A 203 -9.01 20.72 45.70
C SER A 203 -8.28 21.89 46.36
N LYS A 204 -8.06 21.84 47.68
CA LYS A 204 -7.40 22.87 48.49
C LYS A 204 -6.68 22.22 49.68
N PRO A 205 -5.62 22.85 50.22
CA PRO A 205 -4.99 22.42 51.47
C PRO A 205 -5.97 22.46 52.64
N GLN A 206 -5.79 21.54 53.59
CA GLN A 206 -6.63 21.39 54.79
C GLN A 206 -6.70 22.69 55.60
N GLU A 207 -5.62 23.46 55.66
CA GLU A 207 -5.50 24.69 56.44
C GLU A 207 -6.42 25.81 55.94
N LEU A 208 -6.83 25.76 54.67
CA LEU A 208 -7.67 26.80 54.07
C LEU A 208 -9.15 26.61 54.39
N TRP A 209 -9.61 25.37 54.54
CA TRP A 209 -11.03 25.10 54.79
C TRP A 209 -11.34 24.74 56.24
N SER A 210 -10.36 24.26 57.01
CA SER A 210 -10.57 23.88 58.42
C SER A 210 -10.82 25.07 59.35
N LYS A 211 -10.48 26.30 58.94
CA LYS A 211 -10.65 27.52 59.74
C LYS A 211 -12.02 28.19 59.58
N ASP A 212 -12.72 27.90 58.49
CA ASP A 212 -14.07 28.40 58.23
C ASP A 212 -15.07 27.28 58.52
N GLU A 213 -15.83 27.41 59.60
CA GLU A 213 -16.75 26.36 60.08
C GLU A 213 -17.80 25.98 59.03
N LYS A 214 -18.29 26.94 58.23
CA LYS A 214 -19.27 26.63 57.18
C LYS A 214 -18.63 25.87 56.03
N LEU A 215 -17.43 26.27 55.63
CA LEU A 215 -16.69 25.60 54.58
C LEU A 215 -16.25 24.20 55.00
N LYS A 216 -15.79 24.04 56.25
CA LYS A 216 -15.47 22.76 56.88
C LYS A 216 -16.65 21.80 56.84
N GLN A 217 -17.81 22.23 57.35
CA GLN A 217 -19.02 21.41 57.35
C GLN A 217 -19.43 21.01 55.93
N THR A 218 -19.29 21.92 54.97
CA THR A 218 -19.57 21.64 53.55
C THR A 218 -18.65 20.54 53.02
N ILE A 219 -17.34 20.64 53.26
CA ILE A 219 -16.37 19.64 52.79
C ILE A 219 -16.54 18.30 53.50
N GLU A 220 -16.85 18.27 54.80
CA GLU A 220 -17.13 17.03 55.54
C GLU A 220 -18.35 16.30 54.98
N ASN A 221 -19.42 17.04 54.67
CA ASN A 221 -20.62 16.49 54.05
C ASN A 221 -20.33 15.96 52.63
N GLU A 222 -19.59 16.74 51.83
CA GLU A 222 -19.20 16.36 50.48
C GLU A 222 -18.27 15.14 50.46
N TRP A 223 -17.32 15.07 51.39
CA TRP A 223 -16.45 13.91 51.59
C TRP A 223 -17.25 12.66 51.90
N THR A 224 -18.17 12.75 52.87
CA THR A 224 -19.02 11.62 53.28
C THR A 224 -19.86 11.13 52.11
N ALA A 225 -20.52 12.03 51.38
CA ALA A 225 -21.27 11.68 50.18
C ALA A 225 -20.40 11.03 49.09
N SER A 226 -19.18 11.52 48.89
CA SER A 226 -18.23 10.92 47.94
C SER A 226 -17.77 9.53 48.36
N MET A 227 -17.54 9.27 49.66
CA MET A 227 -17.22 7.93 50.18
C MET A 227 -18.39 6.95 49.99
N GLU A 228 -19.63 7.40 50.24
CA GLU A 228 -20.83 6.60 49.94
C GLU A 228 -20.96 6.29 48.45
N THR A 229 -20.59 7.24 47.57
CA THR A 229 -20.51 6.99 46.13
C THR A 229 -19.47 5.92 45.80
N MET A 230 -18.31 5.90 46.44
CA MET A 230 -17.30 4.84 46.23
C MET A 230 -17.84 3.45 46.64
N GLU A 231 -18.57 3.36 47.75
CA GLU A 231 -19.25 2.11 48.14
C GLU A 231 -20.27 1.68 47.08
N LYS A 232 -21.09 2.61 46.57
CA LYS A 232 -22.05 2.32 45.49
C LYS A 232 -21.35 1.84 44.21
N ILE A 233 -20.23 2.45 43.83
CA ILE A 233 -19.39 2.02 42.70
C ILE A 233 -18.90 0.59 42.93
N LYS A 234 -18.32 0.29 44.10
CA LYS A 234 -17.84 -1.05 44.46
C LYS A 234 -18.95 -2.10 44.38
N LEU A 235 -20.12 -1.81 44.95
CA LEU A 235 -21.29 -2.70 44.89
C LEU A 235 -21.76 -2.92 43.46
N ARG A 236 -21.79 -1.86 42.64
CA ARG A 236 -22.18 -1.96 41.24
C ARG A 236 -21.19 -2.78 40.42
N LEU A 237 -19.89 -2.61 40.64
CA LEU A 237 -18.85 -3.40 39.98
C LEU A 237 -19.00 -4.90 40.25
N LYS A 238 -19.41 -5.31 41.46
CA LYS A 238 -19.71 -6.72 41.78
C LYS A 238 -20.92 -7.28 41.04
N GLN A 239 -21.87 -6.42 40.67
CA GLN A 239 -23.08 -6.80 39.93
C GLN A 239 -22.85 -6.85 38.42
N ILE A 240 -21.89 -6.06 37.92
CA ILE A 240 -21.52 -6.03 36.51
C ILE A 240 -20.63 -7.25 36.22
N GLY A 241 -21.03 -8.07 35.25
CA GLY A 241 -20.26 -9.26 34.86
C GLY A 241 -18.96 -8.91 34.13
N LEU A 242 -17.93 -9.74 34.30
CA LEU A 242 -16.63 -9.59 33.62
C LEU A 242 -16.76 -9.86 32.11
N LYS A 243 -16.10 -9.06 31.28
CA LYS A 243 -16.02 -9.25 29.83
C LYS A 243 -14.57 -9.39 29.37
N VAL A 244 -14.31 -10.35 28.50
CA VAL A 244 -12.98 -10.57 27.90
C VAL A 244 -12.57 -9.42 26.99
N THR A 245 -11.28 -9.12 26.92
CA THR A 245 -10.74 -7.94 26.23
C THR A 245 -10.12 -8.25 24.86
N ASN A 246 -10.25 -9.48 24.36
CA ASN A 246 -9.76 -9.89 23.03
C ASN A 246 -10.21 -8.97 21.89
N VAL A 247 -11.38 -8.36 22.04
CA VAL A 247 -11.93 -7.39 21.10
C VAL A 247 -11.03 -6.16 20.89
N PHE A 248 -10.33 -5.70 21.93
CA PHE A 248 -9.37 -4.58 21.82
C PHE A 248 -8.14 -4.99 21.03
N LYS A 249 -7.67 -6.23 21.21
CA LYS A 249 -6.58 -6.82 20.42
C LYS A 249 -6.96 -6.88 18.94
N GLU A 250 -8.16 -7.38 18.63
CA GLU A 250 -8.67 -7.43 17.26
C GLU A 250 -8.71 -6.04 16.63
N MET A 251 -9.26 -5.05 17.34
CA MET A 251 -9.29 -3.66 16.87
C MET A 251 -7.90 -3.11 16.61
N ARG A 252 -6.94 -3.32 17.53
CA ARG A 252 -5.53 -2.89 17.38
C ARG A 252 -4.89 -3.52 16.15
N LEU A 253 -5.02 -4.84 15.98
CA LEU A 253 -4.45 -5.56 14.84
C LEU A 253 -5.04 -5.09 13.51
N LYS A 254 -6.36 -4.86 13.45
CA LYS A 254 -7.03 -4.35 12.24
C LYS A 254 -6.60 -2.93 11.88
N ARG A 255 -6.46 -2.04 12.87
CA ARG A 255 -5.90 -0.69 12.65
C ARG A 255 -4.49 -0.75 12.06
N ASN A 256 -3.63 -1.58 12.64
CA ASN A 256 -2.26 -1.78 12.14
C ASN A 256 -2.23 -2.40 10.74
N GLN A 257 -3.13 -3.34 10.46
CA GLN A 257 -3.27 -3.94 9.14
C GLN A 257 -3.66 -2.88 8.10
N ILE A 258 -4.65 -2.03 8.37
CA ILE A 258 -5.03 -0.95 7.45
C ILE A 258 -3.84 -0.02 7.17
N LYS A 259 -3.11 0.41 8.21
CA LYS A 259 -1.89 1.22 8.05
C LYS A 259 -0.88 0.52 7.13
N SER A 260 -0.59 -0.76 7.38
CA SER A 260 0.35 -1.54 6.57
C SER A 260 -0.08 -1.66 5.11
N GLU A 261 -1.35 -1.98 4.85
CA GLU A 261 -1.87 -2.12 3.48
C GLU A 261 -1.84 -0.79 2.71
N LEU A 262 -2.14 0.34 3.36
CA LEU A 262 -2.04 1.67 2.74
C LEU A 262 -0.59 2.00 2.34
N PHE A 263 0.39 1.68 3.19
CA PHE A 263 1.80 1.85 2.84
C PHE A 263 2.23 0.95 1.68
N LYS A 264 1.73 -0.29 1.59
CA LYS A 264 1.99 -1.18 0.45
C LYS A 264 1.43 -0.58 -0.84
N ILE A 265 0.21 -0.04 -0.81
CA ILE A 265 -0.38 0.64 -1.98
C ILE A 265 0.54 1.75 -2.49
N LEU A 266 1.10 2.57 -1.60
CA LEU A 266 2.03 3.62 -2.00
C LEU A 266 3.28 3.09 -2.70
N GLN A 267 3.88 2.01 -2.18
CA GLN A 267 5.05 1.38 -2.80
C GLN A 267 4.73 0.78 -4.16
N GLU A 268 3.59 0.10 -4.30
CA GLU A 268 3.20 -0.53 -5.57
C GLU A 268 2.84 0.53 -6.64
N VAL A 269 2.24 1.67 -6.24
CA VAL A 269 1.99 2.81 -7.15
C VAL A 269 3.30 3.43 -7.65
N GLU A 270 4.32 3.55 -6.80
CA GLU A 270 5.65 4.03 -7.21
C GLU A 270 6.31 3.08 -8.22
N LYS A 271 6.23 1.76 -7.99
CA LYS A 271 6.74 0.76 -8.95
C LYS A 271 6.00 0.84 -10.29
N LEU A 272 4.67 0.98 -10.27
CA LEU A 272 3.88 1.17 -11.49
C LEU A 272 4.34 2.41 -12.27
N GLN A 273 4.66 3.50 -11.58
CA GLN A 273 5.19 4.70 -12.23
C GLN A 273 6.50 4.41 -12.97
N ASN A 274 7.43 3.68 -12.34
CA ASN A 274 8.72 3.36 -12.94
C ASN A 274 8.54 2.50 -14.20
N LEU A 275 7.75 1.43 -14.13
CA LEU A 275 7.43 0.59 -15.28
C LEU A 275 6.71 1.37 -16.40
N GLN A 276 5.85 2.32 -16.06
CA GLN A 276 5.20 3.18 -17.04
C GLN A 276 6.20 4.09 -17.77
N ASN A 277 7.20 4.61 -17.07
CA ASN A 277 8.26 5.41 -17.68
C ASN A 277 9.11 4.55 -18.62
N ASP A 278 9.54 3.38 -18.16
CA ASP A 278 10.32 2.42 -18.95
C ASP A 278 9.56 2.02 -20.23
N LEU A 279 8.26 1.76 -20.10
CA LEU A 279 7.38 1.45 -21.22
C LEU A 279 7.27 2.61 -22.21
N ASN A 280 7.19 3.85 -21.75
CA ASN A 280 7.15 5.02 -22.62
C ASN A 280 8.49 5.23 -23.35
N GLU A 281 9.62 5.05 -22.66
CA GLU A 281 10.95 5.12 -23.25
C GLU A 281 11.13 4.04 -24.32
N LEU A 282 10.77 2.79 -24.01
CA LEU A 282 10.84 1.67 -24.95
C LEU A 282 9.94 1.87 -26.17
N LYS A 283 8.71 2.36 -25.99
CA LYS A 283 7.82 2.70 -27.12
C LYS A 283 8.40 3.80 -28.00
N SER A 284 9.04 4.81 -27.40
CA SER A 284 9.69 5.88 -28.16
C SER A 284 10.88 5.36 -28.97
N ALA A 285 11.70 4.48 -28.38
CA ALA A 285 12.82 3.84 -29.06
C ALA A 285 12.35 2.88 -30.16
N GLN A 286 11.27 2.13 -29.93
CA GLN A 286 10.66 1.25 -30.92
C GLN A 286 10.19 2.02 -32.16
N GLN A 287 9.68 3.25 -31.99
CA GLN A 287 9.27 4.07 -33.12
C GLN A 287 10.44 4.39 -34.07
N ASN A 288 11.64 4.61 -33.53
CA ASN A 288 12.85 4.82 -34.33
C ASN A 288 13.24 3.54 -35.09
N VAL A 289 13.22 2.39 -34.41
CA VAL A 289 13.50 1.09 -35.06
C VAL A 289 12.49 0.77 -36.16
N LEU A 290 11.21 1.09 -35.98
CA LEU A 290 10.19 0.94 -37.01
C LEU A 290 10.46 1.84 -38.23
N ASN A 291 11.03 3.03 -38.03
CA ASN A 291 11.45 3.90 -39.12
C ASN A 291 12.66 3.30 -39.86
N ASP A 292 13.63 2.72 -39.14
CA ASP A 292 14.78 2.03 -39.75
C ASP A 292 14.33 0.83 -40.60
N ILE A 293 13.37 0.03 -40.12
CA ILE A 293 12.77 -1.09 -40.88
C ILE A 293 12.17 -0.58 -42.19
N LYS A 294 11.45 0.55 -42.16
CA LYS A 294 10.90 1.17 -43.38
C LYS A 294 11.99 1.69 -44.30
N MET A 295 13.02 2.34 -43.75
CA MET A 295 14.15 2.89 -44.51
C MET A 295 14.91 1.80 -45.28
N TYR A 296 15.17 0.66 -44.63
CA TYR A 296 15.92 -0.45 -45.22
C TYR A 296 15.05 -1.47 -45.96
N SER A 297 13.74 -1.24 -46.11
CA SER A 297 12.81 -2.17 -46.75
C SER A 297 13.11 -2.43 -48.24
N ASN A 298 13.74 -1.48 -48.94
CA ASN A 298 14.10 -1.57 -50.35
C ASN A 298 15.56 -2.03 -50.53
N TYR A 299 15.90 -3.24 -50.07
CA TYR A 299 17.25 -3.82 -50.20
C TYR A 299 17.52 -4.52 -51.54
N THR A 300 16.60 -4.45 -52.50
CA THR A 300 16.74 -5.04 -53.83
C THR A 300 17.02 -3.96 -54.88
N GLN A 301 18.09 -4.12 -55.65
CA GLN A 301 18.40 -3.25 -56.79
C GLN A 301 18.28 -4.01 -58.10
N THR A 302 17.75 -3.33 -59.11
CA THR A 302 17.64 -3.85 -60.47
C THR A 302 18.98 -3.71 -61.19
N LYS A 303 19.58 -4.83 -61.59
CA LYS A 303 20.82 -4.86 -62.37
C LYS A 303 20.58 -5.51 -63.72
N ILE A 304 21.02 -4.83 -64.78
CA ILE A 304 20.98 -5.37 -66.14
C ILE A 304 22.25 -6.21 -66.31
N VAL A 305 22.08 -7.51 -66.47
CA VAL A 305 23.19 -8.42 -66.75
C VAL A 305 23.14 -8.81 -68.23
N ASN A 306 24.29 -8.65 -68.88
CA ASN A 306 24.51 -9.10 -70.24
C ASN A 306 24.92 -10.58 -70.20
N TYR A 307 24.25 -11.42 -70.98
CA TYR A 307 24.63 -12.81 -71.15
C TYR A 307 24.55 -13.21 -72.62
N VAL A 308 25.26 -14.27 -72.97
CA VAL A 308 25.30 -14.81 -74.33
C VAL A 308 24.50 -16.09 -74.34
N GLU A 309 23.44 -16.12 -75.15
CA GLU A 309 22.64 -17.30 -75.38
C GLU A 309 22.96 -17.85 -76.78
N TYR A 310 23.20 -19.16 -76.87
CA TYR A 310 23.43 -19.84 -78.15
C TYR A 310 22.10 -20.35 -78.68
N VAL A 311 21.60 -19.71 -79.73
CA VAL A 311 20.36 -20.13 -80.39
C VAL A 311 20.69 -20.94 -81.64
N ASP A 312 19.84 -21.91 -81.97
CA ASP A 312 19.96 -22.68 -83.20
C ASP A 312 19.88 -21.73 -84.40
N SER A 313 20.90 -21.81 -85.26
CA SER A 313 20.99 -21.05 -86.49
C SER A 313 20.60 -21.96 -87.64
N GLN A 314 19.96 -21.39 -88.66
CA GLN A 314 19.75 -22.10 -89.93
C GLN A 314 21.06 -22.27 -90.73
N TYR A 315 22.14 -21.63 -90.27
CA TYR A 315 23.43 -21.52 -90.93
C TYR A 315 24.56 -21.98 -90.02
N TYR A 316 25.64 -22.50 -90.60
CA TYR A 316 26.86 -22.79 -89.85
C TYR A 316 27.61 -21.49 -89.58
N SER A 317 27.77 -21.14 -88.31
CA SER A 317 28.38 -19.88 -87.86
C SER A 317 29.81 -20.14 -87.40
N ARG A 318 30.76 -19.41 -87.97
CA ARG A 318 32.14 -19.37 -87.49
C ARG A 318 32.26 -18.40 -86.34
N ILE A 319 32.50 -18.93 -85.15
CA ILE A 319 32.48 -18.18 -83.89
C ILE A 319 33.89 -18.12 -83.32
N CYS A 320 34.29 -16.93 -82.89
CA CYS A 320 35.55 -16.76 -82.18
C CYS A 320 35.37 -17.16 -80.71
N SER A 321 36.12 -18.14 -80.21
CA SER A 321 36.10 -18.57 -78.80
C SER A 321 36.62 -17.49 -77.84
N ASN A 322 37.41 -16.53 -78.33
CA ASN A 322 37.99 -15.46 -77.52
C ASN A 322 37.03 -14.27 -77.30
N CYS A 323 36.26 -13.86 -78.32
CA CYS A 323 35.39 -12.68 -78.24
C CYS A 323 33.91 -12.96 -78.47
N GLN A 324 33.56 -14.22 -78.76
CA GLN A 324 32.20 -14.71 -78.99
C GLN A 324 31.46 -13.97 -80.13
N ASN A 325 32.18 -13.31 -81.05
CA ASN A 325 31.60 -12.73 -82.26
C ASN A 325 31.45 -13.79 -83.35
N VAL A 326 30.36 -13.68 -84.13
CA VAL A 326 30.19 -14.42 -85.38
C VAL A 326 31.02 -13.73 -86.46
N CYS A 327 32.04 -14.41 -86.96
CA CYS A 327 32.98 -13.89 -87.95
C CYS A 327 32.69 -14.38 -89.37
N HIS A 328 31.79 -15.35 -89.53
CA HIS A 328 31.29 -15.80 -90.81
C HIS A 328 29.96 -16.55 -90.59
N GLU A 329 28.97 -16.36 -91.45
CA GLU A 329 27.79 -17.24 -91.55
C GLU A 329 27.72 -17.73 -93.00
N ASP A 330 27.65 -19.05 -93.19
CA ASP A 330 27.54 -19.65 -94.52
C ASP A 330 26.20 -20.36 -94.69
N TRP A 331 25.55 -20.11 -95.83
CA TRP A 331 24.29 -20.72 -96.24
C TRP A 331 24.44 -22.22 -96.56
N ALA A 332 25.65 -22.67 -96.92
CA ALA A 332 25.87 -24.03 -97.37
C ALA A 332 25.83 -25.05 -96.21
N TYR A 333 24.65 -25.66 -96.06
CA TYR A 333 24.33 -26.75 -95.15
C TYR A 333 25.40 -27.88 -95.18
N ILE A 334 25.92 -28.26 -94.00
CA ILE A 334 26.84 -29.39 -93.72
C ILE A 334 28.10 -29.42 -94.62
N CYS A 335 29.24 -28.99 -94.05
CA CYS A 335 30.60 -29.25 -94.55
C CYS A 335 30.75 -29.20 -96.08
N SER A 336 30.55 -28.02 -96.69
CA SER A 336 30.79 -27.87 -98.12
C SER A 336 32.04 -27.02 -98.39
N ILE A 337 32.86 -27.48 -99.34
CA ILE A 337 33.80 -26.63 -100.07
C ILE A 337 33.24 -26.58 -101.49
N THR A 338 32.99 -25.39 -102.03
CA THR A 338 32.46 -25.19 -103.39
C THR A 338 31.10 -25.86 -103.69
N GLY A 339 30.26 -26.09 -102.67
CA GLY A 339 28.91 -26.65 -102.83
C GLY A 339 28.83 -28.18 -102.87
N TYR A 340 29.92 -28.91 -102.59
CA TYR A 340 29.93 -30.38 -102.46
C TYR A 340 30.09 -30.80 -100.99
N LEU A 341 29.25 -31.74 -100.53
CA LEU A 341 29.35 -32.33 -99.19
C LEU A 341 30.68 -33.09 -99.05
N ILE A 342 31.53 -32.66 -98.13
CA ILE A 342 32.74 -33.39 -97.75
C ILE A 342 32.65 -33.85 -96.29
N PRO A 343 33.24 -35.02 -95.94
CA PRO A 343 33.31 -35.45 -94.55
C PRO A 343 33.94 -34.39 -93.65
N THR A 344 33.47 -34.27 -92.41
CA THR A 344 33.88 -33.21 -91.47
C THR A 344 35.40 -33.16 -91.28
N PHE A 345 36.10 -34.30 -91.30
CA PHE A 345 37.57 -34.34 -91.18
C PHE A 345 38.28 -33.67 -92.38
N ALA A 346 37.73 -33.81 -93.59
CA ALA A 346 38.30 -33.22 -94.80
C ALA A 346 38.07 -31.70 -94.81
N TYR A 347 36.89 -31.26 -94.38
CA TYR A 347 36.59 -29.84 -94.18
C TYR A 347 37.54 -29.22 -93.14
N GLN A 348 37.70 -29.85 -91.97
CA GLN A 348 38.61 -29.38 -90.93
C GLN A 348 40.05 -29.31 -91.42
N PHE A 349 40.52 -30.30 -92.19
CA PHE A 349 41.85 -30.31 -92.77
C PHE A 349 42.04 -29.15 -93.76
N CYS A 350 41.12 -28.96 -94.69
CA CYS A 350 41.16 -27.84 -95.64
C CYS A 350 41.13 -26.49 -94.94
N ASN A 351 40.29 -26.34 -93.92
CA ASN A 351 40.15 -25.11 -93.15
C ASN A 351 41.43 -24.81 -92.34
N MET A 352 42.05 -25.84 -91.76
CA MET A 352 43.35 -25.74 -91.10
C MET A 352 44.45 -25.36 -92.08
N THR A 353 44.52 -25.99 -93.25
CA THR A 353 45.51 -25.63 -94.29
C THR A 353 45.31 -24.22 -94.81
N SER A 354 44.06 -23.77 -94.98
CA SER A 354 43.73 -22.41 -95.38
C SER A 354 44.20 -21.40 -94.33
N ASN A 355 43.94 -21.67 -93.04
CA ASN A 355 44.39 -20.81 -91.94
C ASN A 355 45.93 -20.74 -91.84
N ILE A 356 46.63 -21.88 -92.00
CA ILE A 356 48.11 -21.93 -91.99
C ILE A 356 48.68 -21.14 -93.17
N MET A 357 48.18 -21.39 -94.38
CA MET A 357 48.62 -20.68 -95.59
C MET A 357 48.35 -19.18 -95.47
N ARG A 358 47.19 -18.80 -94.93
CA ARG A 358 46.85 -17.40 -94.68
C ARG A 358 47.80 -16.76 -93.68
N CYS A 359 48.13 -17.42 -92.58
CA CYS A 359 49.09 -16.90 -91.60
C CYS A 359 50.54 -16.85 -92.12
N ALA A 360 50.87 -17.62 -93.16
CA ALA A 360 52.18 -17.60 -93.79
C ALA A 360 52.38 -16.40 -94.74
N PHE A 361 51.32 -15.90 -95.38
CA PHE A 361 51.39 -14.86 -96.42
C PHE A 361 50.64 -13.56 -96.09
N LEU A 362 49.77 -13.56 -95.07
CA LEU A 362 48.95 -12.42 -94.64
C LEU A 362 48.99 -12.29 -93.11
N PRO A 363 48.59 -11.13 -92.54
CA PRO A 363 48.45 -10.97 -91.09
C PRO A 363 47.57 -12.08 -90.50
N CYS A 364 48.10 -12.80 -89.51
CA CYS A 364 47.45 -13.97 -88.89
C CYS A 364 46.34 -13.54 -87.91
N VAL A 365 45.38 -12.77 -88.41
CA VAL A 365 44.24 -12.24 -87.68
C VAL A 365 42.98 -12.41 -88.53
N CYS A 366 41.86 -12.70 -87.88
CA CYS A 366 40.55 -12.70 -88.52
C CYS A 366 40.22 -11.30 -89.02
N ASP A 367 39.66 -11.17 -90.22
CA ASP A 367 39.31 -9.85 -90.77
C ASP A 367 38.26 -9.12 -89.94
N ILE A 368 37.36 -9.87 -89.28
CA ILE A 368 36.22 -9.33 -88.54
C ILE A 368 36.61 -9.01 -87.09
N CYS A 369 37.03 -10.02 -86.30
CA CYS A 369 37.29 -9.81 -84.87
C CYS A 369 38.75 -9.56 -84.50
N LYS A 370 39.66 -9.57 -85.49
CA LYS A 370 41.13 -9.42 -85.31
C LYS A 370 41.78 -10.43 -84.36
N CYS A 371 41.06 -11.44 -83.88
CA CYS A 371 41.62 -12.55 -83.10
C CYS A 371 42.27 -13.58 -84.04
N SER A 372 43.14 -14.43 -83.49
CA SER A 372 43.81 -15.49 -84.25
C SER A 372 42.80 -16.37 -85.00
N PRO A 373 43.04 -16.72 -86.29
CA PRO A 373 42.20 -17.64 -87.05
C PRO A 373 42.00 -19.00 -86.35
N PHE A 374 42.97 -19.44 -85.54
CA PHE A 374 42.89 -20.69 -84.77
C PHE A 374 41.93 -20.64 -83.58
N MET A 375 41.49 -19.45 -83.16
CA MET A 375 40.47 -19.27 -82.11
C MET A 375 39.05 -19.35 -82.67
N HIS A 376 38.86 -19.72 -83.94
CA HIS A 376 37.56 -19.78 -84.57
C HIS A 376 37.13 -21.23 -84.76
N TYR A 377 35.96 -21.56 -84.24
CA TYR A 377 35.31 -22.84 -84.43
C TYR A 377 33.99 -22.62 -85.14
N ASP A 378 33.51 -23.67 -85.78
CA ASP A 378 32.33 -23.61 -86.60
C ASP A 378 31.22 -24.39 -85.86
N ASP A 379 30.05 -23.77 -85.61
CA ASP A 379 28.91 -24.36 -84.87
C ASP A 379 27.58 -24.08 -85.60
N THR A 380 26.60 -24.97 -85.42
CA THR A 380 25.20 -24.81 -85.86
C THR A 380 24.40 -23.80 -85.02
N ARG A 381 24.95 -23.39 -83.88
CA ARG A 381 24.34 -22.41 -82.98
C ARG A 381 25.11 -21.11 -83.02
N LYS A 382 24.44 -19.96 -82.86
CA LYS A 382 25.09 -18.66 -82.84
C LYS A 382 24.90 -17.89 -81.53
N PRO A 383 25.93 -17.18 -81.05
CA PRO A 383 25.84 -16.36 -79.85
C PRO A 383 25.01 -15.10 -80.11
N ILE A 384 23.91 -14.93 -79.39
CA ILE A 384 23.15 -13.69 -79.33
C ILE A 384 23.35 -13.06 -77.95
N ARG A 385 23.75 -11.78 -77.95
CA ARG A 385 23.83 -10.98 -76.73
C ARG A 385 22.41 -10.61 -76.32
N LYS A 386 21.98 -11.11 -75.17
CA LYS A 386 20.72 -10.71 -74.54
C LYS A 386 20.99 -10.01 -73.23
N THR A 387 20.06 -9.16 -72.85
CA THR A 387 20.01 -8.56 -71.52
C THR A 387 18.93 -9.24 -70.72
N LYS A 388 19.19 -9.53 -69.46
CA LYS A 388 18.15 -9.91 -68.50
C LYS A 388 18.25 -9.02 -67.29
N THR A 389 17.09 -8.56 -66.85
CA THR A 389 16.93 -7.85 -65.59
C THR A 389 16.97 -8.87 -64.47
N VAL A 390 17.98 -8.76 -63.59
CA VAL A 390 18.06 -9.57 -62.37
C VAL A 390 17.93 -8.65 -61.16
N GLN A 391 17.30 -9.17 -60.11
CA GLN A 391 17.29 -8.50 -58.80
C GLN A 391 18.54 -8.90 -58.04
N GLU A 392 19.37 -7.93 -57.71
CA GLU A 392 20.54 -8.08 -56.85
C GLU A 392 20.15 -7.62 -55.44
N ILE A 393 20.53 -8.41 -54.44
CA ILE A 393 20.33 -8.07 -53.03
C ILE A 393 21.52 -7.24 -52.58
N LEU A 394 21.26 -6.08 -51.99
CA LEU A 394 22.28 -5.27 -51.33
C LEU A 394 22.52 -5.85 -49.94
N ASP A 395 23.50 -6.75 -49.81
CA ASP A 395 23.77 -7.52 -48.59
C ASP A 395 23.91 -6.64 -47.33
N SER A 396 24.54 -5.48 -47.44
CA SER A 396 24.68 -4.53 -46.33
C SER A 396 23.33 -3.92 -45.88
N VAL A 397 22.44 -3.61 -46.82
CA VAL A 397 21.10 -3.07 -46.54
C VAL A 397 20.20 -4.16 -45.97
N LYS A 398 20.29 -5.38 -46.50
CA LYS A 398 19.58 -6.54 -45.97
C LYS A 398 20.02 -6.87 -44.53
N ALA A 399 21.33 -6.88 -44.26
CA ALA A 399 21.84 -7.08 -42.90
C ALA A 399 21.34 -6.00 -41.92
N ALA A 400 21.26 -4.74 -42.36
CA ALA A 400 20.69 -3.65 -41.56
C ALA A 400 19.18 -3.84 -41.32
N TYR A 401 18.42 -4.26 -42.33
CA TYR A 401 16.99 -4.60 -42.21
C TYR A 401 16.78 -5.73 -41.21
N ASP A 402 17.46 -6.86 -41.38
CA ASP A 402 17.34 -8.05 -40.52
C ASP A 402 17.71 -7.71 -39.06
N SER A 403 18.75 -6.89 -38.85
CA SER A 403 19.14 -6.39 -37.53
C SER A 403 18.05 -5.54 -36.87
N SER A 404 17.43 -4.64 -37.62
CA SER A 404 16.33 -3.80 -37.11
C SER A 404 15.06 -4.61 -36.81
N VAL A 405 14.75 -5.63 -37.61
CA VAL A 405 13.64 -6.58 -37.32
C VAL A 405 13.89 -7.32 -36.00
N GLN A 406 15.09 -7.90 -35.81
CA GLN A 406 15.43 -8.58 -34.56
C GLN A 406 15.37 -7.65 -33.34
N LYS A 407 15.85 -6.40 -33.47
CA LYS A 407 15.73 -5.39 -32.40
C LYS A 407 14.27 -5.09 -32.07
N ASN A 408 13.41 -4.95 -33.08
CA ASN A 408 11.98 -4.70 -32.86
C ASN A 408 11.29 -5.89 -32.17
N GLU A 409 11.60 -7.14 -32.55
CA GLU A 409 11.08 -8.34 -31.88
C GLU A 409 11.51 -8.39 -30.41
N ALA A 410 12.79 -8.11 -30.11
CA ALA A 410 13.28 -8.03 -28.74
C ALA A 410 12.57 -6.95 -27.92
N MET A 411 12.35 -5.77 -28.50
CA MET A 411 11.58 -4.69 -27.86
C MET A 411 10.12 -5.07 -27.62
N GLN A 412 9.47 -5.76 -28.57
CA GLN A 412 8.09 -6.24 -28.38
C GLN A 412 7.98 -7.23 -27.23
N ASN A 413 8.92 -8.17 -27.12
CA ASN A 413 8.95 -9.11 -26.01
C ASN A 413 9.16 -8.38 -24.66
N HIS A 414 10.04 -7.39 -24.62
CA HIS A 414 10.26 -6.57 -23.42
C HIS A 414 9.01 -5.77 -23.01
N ILE A 415 8.36 -5.12 -23.97
CA ILE A 415 7.08 -4.40 -23.76
C ILE A 415 6.01 -5.38 -23.25
N GLY A 416 5.95 -6.59 -23.81
CA GLY A 416 5.07 -7.66 -23.34
C GLY A 416 5.31 -7.99 -21.87
N GLY A 417 6.57 -8.18 -21.47
CA GLY A 417 6.98 -8.41 -20.08
C GLY A 417 6.52 -7.28 -19.13
N ILE A 418 6.82 -6.03 -19.47
CA ILE A 418 6.40 -4.88 -18.65
C ILE A 418 4.87 -4.82 -18.49
N ASN A 419 4.10 -5.07 -19.56
CA ASN A 419 2.64 -5.09 -19.48
C ASN A 419 2.12 -6.19 -18.52
N VAL A 420 2.77 -7.36 -18.51
CA VAL A 420 2.44 -8.45 -17.56
C VAL A 420 2.75 -8.01 -16.13
N ASP A 421 3.91 -7.42 -15.89
CA ASP A 421 4.30 -6.93 -14.55
C ASP A 421 3.35 -5.84 -14.06
N MET A 422 2.98 -4.89 -14.93
CA MET A 422 1.98 -3.87 -14.62
C MET A 422 0.60 -4.46 -14.31
N ALA A 423 0.18 -5.52 -15.00
CA ALA A 423 -1.07 -6.21 -14.70
C ALA A 423 -1.02 -6.90 -13.33
N ALA A 424 0.10 -7.53 -12.99
CA ALA A 424 0.32 -8.16 -11.68
C ALA A 424 0.28 -7.13 -10.54
N LEU A 425 0.93 -5.97 -10.72
CA LEU A 425 0.91 -4.87 -9.75
C LEU A 425 -0.51 -4.31 -9.56
N ASN A 426 -1.28 -4.15 -10.64
CA ASN A 426 -2.66 -3.70 -10.53
C ASN A 426 -3.53 -4.71 -9.76
N ALA A 427 -3.34 -6.01 -9.99
CA ALA A 427 -4.04 -7.05 -9.23
C ALA A 427 -3.65 -7.05 -7.74
N ALA A 428 -2.38 -6.81 -7.42
CA ALA A 428 -1.91 -6.68 -6.04
C ALA A 428 -2.55 -5.47 -5.34
N LEU A 429 -2.60 -4.32 -6.03
CA LEU A 429 -3.27 -3.13 -5.51
C LEU A 429 -4.76 -3.37 -5.23
N ASP A 430 -5.48 -4.07 -6.12
CA ASP A 430 -6.88 -4.42 -5.90
C ASP A 430 -7.06 -5.36 -4.68
N ALA A 431 -6.12 -6.27 -4.45
CA ALA A 431 -6.11 -7.13 -3.27
C ALA A 431 -5.86 -6.35 -1.97
N HIS A 432 -4.97 -5.35 -1.99
CA HIS A 432 -4.74 -4.44 -0.86
C HIS A 432 -6.01 -3.62 -0.54
N GLU A 433 -6.67 -3.06 -1.56
CA GLU A 433 -7.96 -2.35 -1.39
C GLU A 433 -9.05 -3.24 -0.78
N ALA A 434 -9.17 -4.49 -1.25
CA ALA A 434 -10.12 -5.45 -0.72
C ALA A 434 -9.84 -5.78 0.77
N THR A 435 -8.56 -5.90 1.13
CA THR A 435 -8.13 -6.14 2.51
C THR A 435 -8.47 -4.97 3.42
N ILE A 436 -8.24 -3.73 2.97
CA ILE A 436 -8.63 -2.51 3.70
C ILE A 436 -10.14 -2.48 3.90
N ARG A 437 -10.94 -2.72 2.84
CA ARG A 437 -12.40 -2.76 2.93
C ARG A 437 -12.87 -3.77 3.99
N LYS A 438 -12.31 -4.98 3.99
CA LYS A 438 -12.63 -6.01 4.97
C LYS A 438 -12.28 -5.57 6.40
N CYS A 439 -11.10 -4.99 6.61
CA CYS A 439 -10.70 -4.50 7.93
C CYS A 439 -11.61 -3.38 8.44
N CYS A 440 -12.01 -2.47 7.56
CA CYS A 440 -12.97 -1.41 7.89
C CYS A 440 -14.35 -1.96 8.29
N GLN A 441 -14.82 -3.00 7.60
CA GLN A 441 -16.07 -3.70 7.92
C GLN A 441 -15.96 -4.42 9.27
N ASP A 442 -14.89 -5.18 9.50
CA ASP A 442 -14.65 -5.89 10.77
C ASP A 442 -14.62 -4.91 11.96
N LEU A 443 -13.91 -3.78 11.81
CA LEU A 443 -13.87 -2.73 12.83
C LEU A 443 -15.25 -2.13 13.11
N LYS A 444 -16.07 -1.91 12.08
CA LYS A 444 -17.44 -1.42 12.24
C LYS A 444 -18.38 -2.43 12.89
N ASN A 445 -18.17 -3.73 12.66
CA ASN A 445 -18.95 -4.79 13.29
C ASN A 445 -18.67 -4.90 14.79
N VAL A 446 -17.42 -4.66 15.18
CA VAL A 446 -16.97 -4.69 16.57
C VAL A 446 -17.28 -3.40 17.33
N CYS A 447 -17.08 -2.26 16.66
CA CYS A 447 -17.33 -0.93 17.19
C CYS A 447 -18.14 -0.13 16.17
N SER A 448 -19.46 -0.13 16.31
CA SER A 448 -20.36 0.58 15.39
C SER A 448 -20.02 2.07 15.29
N GLN A 449 -19.51 2.66 16.38
CA GLN A 449 -19.15 4.07 16.48
C GLN A 449 -17.73 4.40 15.97
N PHE A 450 -16.96 3.41 15.51
CA PHE A 450 -15.61 3.62 15.00
C PHE A 450 -15.57 4.69 13.89
N ASN A 451 -14.73 5.71 14.04
CA ASN A 451 -14.66 6.84 13.11
C ASN A 451 -13.63 6.57 12.02
N LEU A 452 -14.04 5.84 10.98
CA LEU A 452 -13.19 5.50 9.83
C LEU A 452 -12.61 6.74 9.12
N VAL A 453 -13.42 7.80 8.99
CA VAL A 453 -12.99 9.04 8.32
C VAL A 453 -11.80 9.64 9.05
N LYS A 454 -11.91 9.81 10.37
CA LYS A 454 -10.84 10.38 11.18
C LYS A 454 -9.59 9.50 11.14
N GLU A 455 -9.75 8.21 11.41
CA GLU A 455 -8.63 7.25 11.51
C GLU A 455 -7.83 7.13 10.21
N LEU A 456 -8.48 7.29 9.06
CA LEU A 456 -7.82 7.18 7.77
C LEU A 456 -7.43 8.53 7.17
N SER A 457 -7.97 9.66 7.67
CA SER A 457 -7.72 11.01 7.13
C SER A 457 -6.23 11.36 7.04
N GLY A 458 -5.46 11.10 8.10
CA GLY A 458 -4.04 11.41 8.13
C GLY A 458 -3.25 10.62 7.09
N ILE A 459 -3.57 9.33 6.93
CA ILE A 459 -2.90 8.44 5.98
C ILE A 459 -3.33 8.77 4.54
N ILE A 460 -4.62 9.02 4.32
CA ILE A 460 -5.14 9.47 3.02
C ILE A 460 -4.44 10.76 2.59
N GLY A 461 -4.27 11.72 3.49
CA GLY A 461 -3.53 12.96 3.19
C GLY A 461 -2.06 12.72 2.83
N VAL A 462 -1.40 11.72 3.43
CA VAL A 462 -0.06 11.29 3.01
C VAL A 462 -0.11 10.67 1.61
N MET A 463 -1.14 9.87 1.32
CA MET A 463 -1.28 9.26 0.01
C MET A 463 -1.57 10.27 -1.10
N GLU A 464 -2.40 11.27 -0.84
CA GLU A 464 -2.70 12.37 -1.77
C GLU A 464 -1.42 13.15 -2.10
N LYS A 465 -0.63 13.53 -1.09
CA LYS A 465 0.67 14.18 -1.31
C LYS A 465 1.64 13.30 -2.10
N ALA A 466 1.69 12.01 -1.81
CA ALA A 466 2.53 11.08 -2.55
C ALA A 466 2.08 10.96 -4.01
N ALA A 467 0.77 10.92 -4.26
CA ALA A 467 0.19 10.88 -5.60
C ALA A 467 0.52 12.16 -6.40
N GLU A 468 0.47 13.33 -5.78
CA GLU A 468 0.84 14.61 -6.40
C GLU A 468 2.31 14.63 -6.87
N ASN A 469 3.21 14.01 -6.11
CA ASN A 469 4.64 13.93 -6.43
C ASN A 469 4.98 12.95 -7.57
N LEU A 470 4.03 12.12 -8.02
CA LEU A 470 4.25 11.22 -9.15
C LEU A 470 4.47 12.03 -10.43
N LYS A 471 5.51 11.69 -11.21
CA LYS A 471 5.86 12.41 -12.46
C LYS A 471 4.93 12.06 -13.62
N SER A 472 4.50 10.80 -13.68
CA SER A 472 3.62 10.29 -14.74
C SER A 472 2.17 10.74 -14.50
N VAL A 473 1.55 11.35 -15.53
CA VAL A 473 0.14 11.76 -15.50
C VAL A 473 -0.79 10.57 -15.30
N GLU A 474 -0.49 9.43 -15.95
CA GLU A 474 -1.29 8.21 -15.83
C GLU A 474 -1.16 7.59 -14.43
N ALA A 475 0.07 7.54 -13.89
CA ALA A 475 0.30 7.04 -12.53
C ALA A 475 -0.41 7.91 -11.48
N ARG A 476 -0.36 9.24 -11.63
CA ARG A 476 -1.09 10.19 -10.78
C ARG A 476 -2.59 9.97 -10.83
N LYS A 477 -3.15 9.79 -12.02
CA LYS A 477 -4.57 9.49 -12.21
C LYS A 477 -4.97 8.18 -11.53
N ASN A 478 -4.20 7.11 -11.76
CA ASN A 478 -4.44 5.80 -11.13
C ASN A 478 -4.42 5.91 -9.59
N ALA A 479 -3.40 6.58 -9.04
CA ALA A 479 -3.28 6.80 -7.59
C ALA A 479 -4.49 7.56 -7.02
N HIS A 480 -4.93 8.64 -7.67
CA HIS A 480 -6.12 9.39 -7.25
C HIS A 480 -7.41 8.57 -7.37
N ASP A 481 -7.58 7.79 -8.43
CA ASP A 481 -8.75 6.92 -8.59
C ASP A 481 -8.83 5.87 -7.46
N ARG A 482 -7.68 5.35 -7.01
CA ARG A 482 -7.59 4.41 -5.88
C ARG A 482 -7.89 5.07 -4.54
N ILE A 483 -7.31 6.24 -4.28
CA ILE A 483 -7.63 7.05 -3.10
C ILE A 483 -9.14 7.32 -3.03
N ARG A 484 -9.75 7.69 -4.17
CA ARG A 484 -11.18 7.92 -4.28
C ARG A 484 -12.00 6.66 -3.98
N LYS A 485 -11.60 5.48 -4.47
CA LYS A 485 -12.26 4.22 -4.13
C LYS A 485 -12.24 3.96 -2.63
N ILE A 486 -11.11 4.16 -1.96
CA ILE A 486 -10.96 4.00 -0.50
C ILE A 486 -11.88 5.00 0.23
N GLN A 487 -11.89 6.27 -0.19
CA GLN A 487 -12.79 7.29 0.35
C GLN A 487 -14.27 6.92 0.19
N LEU A 488 -14.66 6.36 -0.97
CA LEU A 488 -16.03 5.87 -1.19
C LEU A 488 -16.39 4.74 -0.22
N VAL A 489 -15.48 3.80 0.06
CA VAL A 489 -15.71 2.74 1.06
C VAL A 489 -15.97 3.34 2.43
N ILE A 490 -15.16 4.33 2.82
CA ILE A 490 -15.29 5.01 4.11
C ILE A 490 -16.65 5.71 4.20
N ASP A 491 -17.05 6.40 3.14
CA ASP A 491 -18.33 7.08 3.04
C ASP A 491 -19.51 6.11 3.11
N GLU A 492 -19.46 5.00 2.36
CA GLU A 492 -20.47 3.93 2.39
C GLU A 492 -20.66 3.38 3.82
N LEU A 493 -19.55 3.02 4.48
CA LEU A 493 -19.57 2.45 5.83
C LEU A 493 -19.94 3.48 6.91
N THR A 494 -19.71 4.76 6.65
CA THR A 494 -20.11 5.84 7.55
C THR A 494 -21.60 6.18 7.39
N ARG A 495 -22.10 6.21 6.15
CA ARG A 495 -23.51 6.55 5.83
C ARG A 495 -24.49 5.39 6.00
N GLY A 496 -24.04 4.13 5.97
CA GLY A 496 -24.89 2.94 6.14
C GLY A 496 -25.74 2.93 7.43
N LYS A 497 -25.39 3.75 8.43
CA LYS A 497 -26.23 4.01 9.62
C LYS A 497 -27.49 4.83 9.35
N ASN A 498 -27.55 5.63 8.30
CA ASN A 498 -28.69 6.51 8.02
C ASN A 498 -29.82 5.81 7.26
N VAL A 499 -29.55 4.70 6.55
CA VAL A 499 -30.56 4.01 5.73
C VAL A 499 -31.33 2.96 6.54
N VAL A 500 -30.70 2.30 7.52
CA VAL A 500 -31.35 1.24 8.33
C VAL A 500 -32.31 1.81 9.39
N LYS A 501 -32.25 3.11 9.68
CA LYS A 501 -33.20 3.80 10.59
C LYS A 501 -34.42 4.42 9.91
N ALA A 502 -34.48 4.43 8.57
CA ALA A 502 -35.62 4.98 7.83
C ALA A 502 -36.64 3.91 7.38
N SER A 503 -36.44 2.65 7.76
CA SER A 503 -37.24 1.50 7.31
C SER A 503 -37.68 0.57 8.44
N LYS A 504 -37.95 1.11 9.64
CA LYS A 504 -38.74 0.46 10.69
C LYS A 504 -39.62 1.44 11.42
#